data_AF-A0A2R6W7S9-F1
#
_entry.id   AF-A0A2R6W7S9-F1
#
_cell.length_a   1.000
_cell.length_b   1.000
_cell.length_c   1.000
_cell.angle_alpha   90.00
_cell.angle_beta   90.00
_cell.angle_gamma   90.00
#
_symmetry.space_group_name_H-M   'P 1'
#
loop_
_entity.id
_entity.type
_entity.pdbx_description
1 polymer ?
#
loop_
_entity_poly.entity_id
_entity_poly.type
_entity_poly.pdbx_seq_one_letter_code
_entity_poly.pdbx_strand_id
1 'polypeptide(L)'
;MAMALVAGVNVRLCFSPSVGDLARRVRSPSSISYPRKCCGIAVPLWSLPSSPRPLSIINAVHHQHTSHSVHLPVHSNRRFAAPDTRRVLPIRALLALSVAAALAFLQRKQQRVQLVRSRILMAGKDDDYVASAMMAKREESAATKTRRIDSHLHVWASPKEANEFPYFPGQEPTLPGNVDYLLESMEEAEVDGALIIQPINHKFDHSYVSSVIRTYPGKYVGCCLADPSEGGGGVREMERLIAEEGYRAVRFNPYLWPAGENMTNKVGKAMFSRAGELGAVVGFMCFKGLMLHIDDIEELCLEFPATAVMIDHFGFCKPAQSKDEEEAWRRLLSLARFPQVYVKTSAFFRVSRQSFPYEDTWPLVQQLVDAFGAKRVLWGSDFPFVAAECGYTKACQELPSIMASKLRLSSEDWEWVLGRTALQLFAGAWQESNLVS
;
A
#
# COMPACT_ATOMS: atom_id res chain seq x y z
N MET A 1 42.51 -39.40 41.75
CA MET A 1 43.30 -40.47 42.39
C MET A 1 42.49 -41.06 43.52
N ALA A 2 42.46 -42.40 43.59
CA ALA A 2 41.77 -43.25 44.56
C ALA A 2 42.05 -42.85 46.03
N MET A 3 41.07 -42.81 46.94
CA MET A 3 40.31 -43.89 47.60
C MET A 3 41.11 -44.66 48.69
N ALA A 4 40.62 -44.64 49.94
CA ALA A 4 40.63 -45.69 50.99
C ALA A 4 40.37 -45.07 52.39
N LEU A 5 39.66 -45.65 53.37
CA LEU A 5 38.77 -46.82 53.52
C LEU A 5 38.15 -46.76 54.95
N VAL A 6 36.85 -47.13 55.10
CA VAL A 6 36.21 -48.04 56.12
C VAL A 6 36.21 -47.63 57.62
N ALA A 7 35.21 -47.84 58.50
CA ALA A 7 33.97 -48.65 58.66
C ALA A 7 33.04 -47.91 59.69
N GLY A 8 31.75 -48.20 59.92
CA GLY A 8 30.82 -49.24 59.50
C GLY A 8 29.50 -49.22 60.33
N VAL A 9 28.55 -50.10 59.97
CA VAL A 9 27.49 -50.75 60.80
C VAL A 9 26.28 -49.86 61.23
N ASN A 10 24.99 -50.22 61.17
CA ASN A 10 24.18 -51.31 60.60
C ASN A 10 22.68 -50.88 60.58
N VAL A 11 21.97 -51.18 59.48
CA VAL A 11 20.69 -51.93 59.36
C VAL A 11 19.43 -51.48 60.15
N ARG A 12 18.35 -51.14 59.40
CA ARG A 12 17.15 -52.00 59.31
C ARG A 12 16.26 -51.71 58.09
N LEU A 13 16.07 -52.78 57.31
CA LEU A 13 15.14 -53.01 56.20
C LEU A 13 13.77 -53.50 56.71
N CYS A 14 12.84 -53.68 55.76
CA CYS A 14 11.74 -54.66 55.66
C CYS A 14 10.38 -53.97 55.40
N PHE A 15 9.45 -54.38 54.54
CA PHE A 15 9.33 -55.43 53.50
C PHE A 15 7.99 -55.12 52.75
N SER A 16 7.91 -55.32 51.42
CA SER A 16 6.67 -55.67 50.67
C SER A 16 6.30 -57.16 50.97
N PRO A 17 5.16 -57.83 50.56
CA PRO A 17 4.51 -57.72 49.24
C PRO A 17 3.02 -58.19 49.03
N SER A 18 2.58 -58.09 47.75
CA SER A 18 1.73 -59.04 46.97
C SER A 18 0.18 -59.00 47.14
N VAL A 19 -0.71 -59.43 46.23
CA VAL A 19 -0.81 -59.91 44.81
C VAL A 19 -2.33 -60.12 44.55
N GLY A 20 -2.79 -60.11 43.28
CA GLY A 20 -4.09 -60.70 42.84
C GLY A 20 -4.90 -59.78 41.90
N ASP A 21 -4.77 -59.75 40.57
CA ASP A 21 -4.91 -60.79 39.53
C ASP A 21 -6.38 -61.10 39.14
N LEU A 22 -6.83 -60.68 37.94
CA LEU A 22 -7.44 -61.55 36.90
C LEU A 22 -7.86 -60.79 35.61
N ALA A 23 -7.19 -61.13 34.50
CA ALA A 23 -7.71 -61.63 33.19
C ALA A 23 -8.96 -60.98 32.53
N ARG A 24 -9.16 -60.89 31.21
CA ARG A 24 -8.48 -61.27 29.94
C ARG A 24 -9.44 -60.82 28.83
N ARG A 25 -8.95 -60.35 27.66
CA ARG A 25 -9.23 -61.00 26.36
C ARG A 25 -8.42 -60.36 25.22
N VAL A 26 -7.72 -61.26 24.54
CA VAL A 26 -6.90 -61.10 23.34
C VAL A 26 -7.78 -61.36 22.11
N ARG A 27 -7.51 -60.64 21.00
CA ARG A 27 -7.30 -61.18 19.63
C ARG A 27 -7.06 -60.05 18.61
N SER A 28 -5.82 -59.95 18.13
CA SER A 28 -5.46 -59.68 16.73
C SER A 28 -5.33 -61.05 16.01
N PRO A 29 -5.00 -61.22 14.71
CA PRO A 29 -4.36 -60.26 13.78
C PRO A 29 -4.83 -60.28 12.31
N SER A 30 -4.48 -59.24 11.56
CA SER A 30 -3.92 -59.43 10.21
C SER A 30 -3.27 -58.14 9.69
N SER A 31 -2.06 -58.35 9.20
CA SER A 31 -1.06 -57.44 8.67
C SER A 31 -1.32 -57.08 7.20
N ILE A 32 -1.13 -55.81 6.81
CA ILE A 32 -0.67 -55.46 5.45
C ILE A 32 0.42 -54.38 5.55
N SER A 33 1.49 -54.65 4.82
CA SER A 33 2.81 -54.06 4.78
C SER A 33 2.93 -52.82 3.89
N TYR A 34 3.71 -51.84 4.34
CA TYR A 34 4.31 -50.77 3.54
C TYR A 34 5.53 -51.27 2.74
N PRO A 35 5.82 -50.71 1.56
CA PRO A 35 7.19 -50.64 1.06
C PRO A 35 7.78 -49.23 1.27
N ARG A 36 8.89 -49.18 2.00
CA ARG A 36 9.91 -48.12 1.89
C ARG A 36 10.72 -48.36 0.61
N LYS A 37 11.02 -47.31 -0.14
CA LYS A 37 12.26 -47.22 -0.92
C LYS A 37 12.91 -45.85 -0.72
N CYS A 38 14.16 -45.90 -0.30
CA CYS A 38 15.07 -44.78 -0.13
C CYS A 38 15.75 -44.42 -1.47
N CYS A 39 16.16 -43.15 -1.53
CA CYS A 39 17.31 -42.55 -2.22
C CYS A 39 17.46 -42.67 -3.74
N GLY A 40 17.56 -41.50 -4.38
CA GLY A 40 18.04 -41.32 -5.74
C GLY A 40 18.01 -39.83 -6.12
N ILE A 41 19.02 -39.09 -5.68
CA ILE A 41 19.32 -37.72 -6.13
C ILE A 41 19.71 -37.77 -7.60
N ALA A 42 19.05 -36.99 -8.46
CA ALA A 42 19.56 -36.62 -9.77
C ALA A 42 18.94 -35.26 -10.18
N VAL A 43 19.77 -34.22 -10.10
CA VAL A 43 19.52 -32.88 -10.61
C VAL A 43 20.00 -32.84 -12.06
N PRO A 44 19.21 -32.38 -13.05
CA PRO A 44 19.77 -32.03 -14.35
C PRO A 44 20.34 -30.61 -14.29
N LEU A 45 21.67 -30.51 -14.38
CA LEU A 45 22.41 -29.31 -14.75
C LEU A 45 21.82 -28.74 -16.05
N TRP A 46 21.43 -27.47 -16.05
CA TRP A 46 21.33 -26.67 -17.28
C TRP A 46 22.39 -25.58 -17.25
N SER A 47 23.22 -25.64 -18.28
CA SER A 47 24.41 -24.84 -18.53
C SER A 47 24.07 -23.40 -18.90
N LEU A 48 24.76 -22.44 -18.29
CA LEU A 48 24.82 -21.05 -18.72
C LEU A 48 25.70 -20.91 -19.97
N PRO A 49 25.36 -20.06 -20.95
CA PRO A 49 26.32 -19.52 -21.90
C PRO A 49 26.86 -18.15 -21.43
N SER A 50 28.16 -18.02 -21.66
CA SER A 50 29.08 -16.96 -21.26
C SER A 50 29.13 -15.77 -22.24
N SER A 51 29.24 -14.56 -21.66
CA SER A 51 29.87 -13.32 -22.16
C SER A 51 29.29 -12.56 -23.38
N PRO A 52 29.37 -11.21 -23.33
CA PRO A 52 29.75 -10.42 -24.49
C PRO A 52 31.02 -9.56 -24.22
N ARG A 53 31.87 -9.43 -25.25
CA ARG A 53 33.01 -8.50 -25.31
C ARG A 53 32.64 -7.22 -26.09
N PRO A 54 33.41 -6.13 -25.95
CA PRO A 54 32.97 -4.75 -26.20
C PRO A 54 33.38 -4.22 -27.58
N LEU A 55 32.75 -3.11 -28.00
CA LEU A 55 33.24 -2.24 -29.06
C LEU A 55 33.14 -0.77 -28.65
N SER A 56 34.30 -0.11 -28.68
CA SER A 56 34.52 1.33 -28.63
C SER A 56 34.76 1.89 -30.05
N ILE A 57 34.84 3.24 -30.16
CA ILE A 57 35.29 4.13 -31.27
C ILE A 57 34.16 5.12 -31.63
N ILE A 58 34.13 6.38 -31.11
CA ILE A 58 34.87 7.63 -31.43
C ILE A 58 34.15 8.55 -32.46
N ASN A 59 33.80 9.75 -31.96
CA ASN A 59 33.80 11.14 -32.49
C ASN A 59 33.19 11.55 -33.86
N ALA A 60 32.34 12.61 -33.78
CA ALA A 60 32.56 13.99 -34.28
C ALA A 60 31.50 14.63 -35.21
N VAL A 61 30.92 15.74 -34.71
CA VAL A 61 30.80 17.11 -35.29
C VAL A 61 30.00 17.34 -36.60
N HIS A 62 28.92 18.14 -36.55
CA HIS A 62 28.87 19.52 -37.12
C HIS A 62 27.52 20.25 -36.93
N HIS A 63 27.59 21.52 -36.51
CA HIS A 63 26.54 22.55 -36.59
C HIS A 63 26.52 23.26 -37.96
N GLN A 64 25.35 23.66 -38.46
CA GLN A 64 25.19 24.75 -39.42
C GLN A 64 23.96 25.63 -39.12
N HIS A 65 24.18 26.95 -39.16
CA HIS A 65 23.19 28.04 -39.11
C HIS A 65 22.72 28.41 -40.52
N THR A 66 21.48 28.90 -40.66
CA THR A 66 21.02 29.67 -41.83
C THR A 66 20.28 30.93 -41.39
N SER A 67 20.48 32.01 -42.14
CA SER A 67 19.91 33.36 -41.97
C SER A 67 19.18 33.76 -43.26
N HIS A 68 18.07 34.50 -43.17
CA HIS A 68 17.32 35.07 -44.31
C HIS A 68 16.87 36.52 -44.02
N SER A 69 16.96 37.37 -45.04
CA SER A 69 16.69 38.82 -45.06
C SER A 69 15.36 39.13 -45.75
N VAL A 70 14.67 40.22 -45.38
CA VAL A 70 13.40 40.69 -46.02
C VAL A 70 13.49 42.18 -46.38
N HIS A 71 12.98 42.55 -47.58
CA HIS A 71 12.82 43.92 -48.10
C HIS A 71 11.32 44.31 -48.18
N LEU A 72 11.00 45.61 -48.03
CA LEU A 72 9.67 46.24 -48.20
C LEU A 72 9.75 47.46 -49.15
N PRO A 73 8.69 47.81 -49.92
CA PRO A 73 8.63 49.05 -50.71
C PRO A 73 7.58 50.10 -50.23
N VAL A 74 7.68 51.31 -50.79
CA VAL A 74 7.06 52.61 -50.42
C VAL A 74 6.13 53.16 -51.53
N HIS A 75 5.09 53.96 -51.18
CA HIS A 75 4.50 55.15 -51.89
C HIS A 75 3.00 55.36 -51.51
N SER A 76 2.28 56.51 -51.55
CA SER A 76 2.46 57.92 -51.98
C SER A 76 1.28 58.83 -51.48
N ASN A 77 1.41 60.16 -51.65
CA ASN A 77 0.57 61.31 -51.20
C ASN A 77 -0.72 61.62 -52.01
N ARG A 78 -1.71 62.31 -51.40
CA ARG A 78 -2.74 63.15 -52.09
C ARG A 78 -3.05 64.47 -51.35
N ARG A 79 -3.31 65.54 -52.13
CA ARG A 79 -3.60 66.94 -51.76
C ARG A 79 -5.10 67.21 -51.51
N PHE A 80 -5.41 68.23 -50.71
CA PHE A 80 -6.77 68.75 -50.41
C PHE A 80 -7.05 70.12 -51.09
N ALA A 81 -8.32 70.37 -51.41
CA ALA A 81 -8.87 71.65 -51.90
C ALA A 81 -9.81 72.28 -50.84
N ALA A 82 -9.90 73.62 -50.84
CA ALA A 82 -10.66 74.42 -49.87
C ALA A 82 -12.03 74.89 -50.42
N PRO A 83 -13.03 75.19 -49.55
CA PRO A 83 -14.23 75.94 -49.97
C PRO A 83 -14.50 77.25 -49.22
N ASP A 84 -15.38 78.00 -49.88
CA ASP A 84 -15.79 79.41 -49.81
C ASP A 84 -16.72 79.79 -48.62
N THR A 85 -16.74 81.08 -48.31
CA THR A 85 -17.35 81.75 -47.17
C THR A 85 -18.72 82.36 -47.50
N ARG A 86 -19.78 82.06 -46.72
CA ARG A 86 -20.96 82.94 -46.50
C ARG A 86 -21.87 82.43 -45.38
N ARG A 87 -21.99 83.24 -44.32
CA ARG A 87 -23.02 83.36 -43.25
C ARG A 87 -22.36 83.51 -41.87
N VAL A 88 -22.07 84.75 -41.47
CA VAL A 88 -21.54 85.09 -40.14
C VAL A 88 -22.72 85.32 -39.19
N LEU A 89 -22.93 84.40 -38.25
CA LEU A 89 -23.77 84.61 -37.06
C LEU A 89 -23.08 85.63 -36.14
N PRO A 90 -23.81 86.48 -35.39
CA PRO A 90 -23.20 87.43 -34.47
C PRO A 90 -22.36 86.69 -33.42
N ILE A 91 -21.14 87.19 -33.17
CA ILE A 91 -20.06 86.55 -32.39
C ILE A 91 -20.52 86.07 -30.99
N ARG A 92 -21.51 86.74 -30.39
CA ARG A 92 -22.10 86.33 -29.10
C ARG A 92 -22.90 85.02 -29.17
N ALA A 93 -23.57 84.71 -30.28
CA ALA A 93 -24.32 83.46 -30.45
C ALA A 93 -23.39 82.26 -30.71
N LEU A 94 -22.28 82.48 -31.42
CA LEU A 94 -21.26 81.46 -31.68
C LEU A 94 -20.47 81.08 -30.41
N LEU A 95 -20.19 82.04 -29.52
CA LEU A 95 -19.55 81.75 -28.22
C LEU A 95 -20.48 80.99 -27.25
N ALA A 96 -21.78 81.29 -27.24
CA ALA A 96 -22.73 80.59 -26.37
C ALA A 96 -22.95 79.14 -26.81
N LEU A 97 -23.04 78.89 -28.13
CA LEU A 97 -23.15 77.55 -28.71
C LEU A 97 -21.87 76.72 -28.51
N SER A 98 -20.68 77.34 -28.56
CA SER A 98 -19.41 76.64 -28.36
C SER A 98 -19.15 76.25 -26.89
N VAL A 99 -19.52 77.11 -25.93
CA VAL A 99 -19.43 76.80 -24.50
C VAL A 99 -20.43 75.70 -24.11
N ALA A 100 -21.67 75.75 -24.61
CA ALA A 100 -22.66 74.70 -24.37
C ALA A 100 -22.25 73.35 -24.98
N ALA A 101 -21.67 73.35 -26.19
CA ALA A 101 -21.15 72.14 -26.82
C ALA A 101 -19.93 71.58 -26.09
N ALA A 102 -19.02 72.44 -25.60
CA ALA A 102 -17.85 72.02 -24.82
C ALA A 102 -18.26 71.43 -23.46
N LEU A 103 -19.24 72.04 -22.77
CA LEU A 103 -19.79 71.50 -21.52
C LEU A 103 -20.49 70.16 -21.76
N ALA A 104 -21.32 70.03 -22.79
CA ALA A 104 -21.97 68.76 -23.14
C ALA A 104 -20.96 67.67 -23.54
N PHE A 105 -19.87 68.04 -24.21
CA PHE A 105 -18.78 67.12 -24.56
C PHE A 105 -18.02 66.65 -23.31
N LEU A 106 -17.69 67.57 -22.39
CA LEU A 106 -17.03 67.24 -21.12
C LEU A 106 -17.93 66.35 -20.23
N GLN A 107 -19.23 66.62 -20.20
CA GLN A 107 -20.21 65.81 -19.45
C GLN A 107 -20.33 64.40 -20.03
N ARG A 108 -20.39 64.26 -21.36
CA ARG A 108 -20.36 62.95 -22.04
C ARG A 108 -19.04 62.21 -21.84
N LYS A 109 -17.92 62.92 -21.77
CA LYS A 109 -16.59 62.33 -21.50
C LYS A 109 -16.49 61.84 -20.06
N GLN A 110 -17.01 62.60 -19.08
CA GLN A 110 -17.08 62.16 -17.68
C GLN A 110 -18.02 60.95 -17.50
N GLN A 111 -19.19 60.95 -18.16
CA GLN A 111 -20.10 59.79 -18.13
C GLN A 111 -19.48 58.54 -18.78
N ARG A 112 -18.73 58.67 -19.89
CA ARG A 112 -18.00 57.56 -20.49
C ARG A 112 -16.88 57.03 -19.59
N VAL A 113 -16.14 57.91 -18.91
CA VAL A 113 -15.08 57.50 -17.96
C VAL A 113 -15.68 56.79 -16.75
N GLN A 114 -16.82 57.25 -16.23
CA GLN A 114 -17.54 56.55 -15.15
C GLN A 114 -18.10 55.20 -15.61
N LEU A 115 -18.64 55.11 -16.83
CA LEU A 115 -19.16 53.86 -17.37
C LEU A 115 -18.03 52.83 -17.61
N VAL A 116 -16.88 53.26 -18.13
CA VAL A 116 -15.70 52.40 -18.32
C VAL A 116 -15.12 51.97 -16.97
N ARG A 117 -15.01 52.88 -15.98
CA ARG A 117 -14.62 52.51 -14.61
C ARG A 117 -15.57 51.51 -13.97
N SER A 118 -16.89 51.68 -14.16
CA SER A 118 -17.89 50.73 -13.65
C SER A 118 -17.79 49.36 -14.32
N ARG A 119 -17.51 49.30 -15.64
CA ARG A 119 -17.32 48.04 -16.37
C ARG A 119 -16.02 47.32 -15.99
N ILE A 120 -14.93 48.06 -15.73
CA ILE A 120 -13.67 47.48 -15.23
C ILE A 120 -13.83 46.97 -13.80
N LEU A 121 -14.57 47.69 -12.94
CA LEU A 121 -14.90 47.25 -11.57
C LEU A 121 -15.86 46.04 -11.52
N MET A 122 -16.73 45.88 -12.52
CA MET A 122 -17.61 44.70 -12.62
C MET A 122 -16.89 43.50 -13.25
N ALA A 123 -16.07 43.72 -14.28
CA ALA A 123 -15.24 42.66 -14.88
C ALA A 123 -14.17 42.13 -13.92
N GLY A 124 -13.53 43.00 -13.14
CA GLY A 124 -12.58 42.59 -12.10
C GLY A 124 -13.22 41.84 -10.93
N LYS A 125 -14.51 42.10 -10.64
CA LYS A 125 -15.26 41.33 -9.63
C LYS A 125 -15.63 39.93 -10.13
N ASP A 126 -15.97 39.77 -11.40
CA ASP A 126 -16.28 38.46 -11.98
C ASP A 126 -14.99 37.64 -12.15
N ASP A 127 -13.87 38.25 -12.56
CA ASP A 127 -12.58 37.57 -12.65
C ASP A 127 -11.99 37.21 -11.27
N ASP A 128 -12.11 38.09 -10.26
CA ASP A 128 -11.69 37.78 -8.88
C ASP A 128 -12.59 36.74 -8.22
N TYR A 129 -13.88 36.69 -8.57
CA TYR A 129 -14.82 35.68 -8.07
C TYR A 129 -14.59 34.34 -8.76
N VAL A 130 -14.32 34.31 -10.06
CA VAL A 130 -13.96 33.09 -10.79
C VAL A 130 -12.57 32.61 -10.34
N ALA A 131 -11.61 33.50 -10.14
CA ALA A 131 -10.29 33.15 -9.61
C ALA A 131 -10.37 32.68 -8.15
N SER A 132 -11.18 33.33 -7.29
CA SER A 132 -11.44 32.88 -5.92
C SER A 132 -12.22 31.57 -5.89
N ALA A 133 -13.18 31.36 -6.78
CA ALA A 133 -13.90 30.09 -6.87
C ALA A 133 -13.00 28.99 -7.44
N MET A 134 -12.08 29.30 -8.36
CA MET A 134 -11.09 28.34 -8.86
C MET A 134 -9.99 28.06 -7.83
N MET A 135 -9.59 29.06 -7.04
CA MET A 135 -8.67 28.92 -5.89
C MET A 135 -9.33 28.13 -4.78
N ALA A 136 -10.55 28.46 -4.37
CA ALA A 136 -11.34 27.71 -3.39
C ALA A 136 -11.62 26.29 -3.87
N LYS A 137 -11.90 26.08 -5.16
CA LYS A 137 -12.08 24.73 -5.74
C LYS A 137 -10.76 23.98 -5.88
N ARG A 138 -9.62 24.68 -6.03
CA ARG A 138 -8.26 24.10 -5.97
C ARG A 138 -7.84 23.80 -4.54
N GLU A 139 -8.20 24.62 -3.56
CA GLU A 139 -7.96 24.43 -2.14
C GLU A 139 -8.87 23.33 -1.58
N GLU A 140 -10.13 23.26 -2.03
CA GLU A 140 -11.06 22.16 -1.75
C GLU A 140 -10.57 20.89 -2.45
N SER A 141 -10.15 20.94 -3.72
CA SER A 141 -9.52 19.81 -4.43
C SER A 141 -8.18 19.36 -3.83
N ALA A 142 -7.41 20.27 -3.24
CA ALA A 142 -6.14 19.97 -2.56
C ALA A 142 -6.39 19.44 -1.14
N ALA A 143 -7.45 19.90 -0.47
CA ALA A 143 -7.95 19.33 0.78
C ALA A 143 -8.63 17.95 0.58
N THR A 144 -9.03 17.60 -0.65
CA THR A 144 -9.67 16.33 -1.00
C THR A 144 -8.81 15.42 -1.88
N LYS A 145 -7.47 15.52 -1.88
CA LYS A 145 -6.66 14.43 -2.44
C LYS A 145 -6.89 13.22 -1.54
N THR A 146 -7.67 12.24 -2.03
CA THR A 146 -7.88 10.99 -1.29
C THR A 146 -6.51 10.35 -1.07
N ARG A 147 -6.11 10.29 0.19
CA ARG A 147 -4.82 9.73 0.57
C ARG A 147 -4.72 8.28 0.14
N ARG A 148 -3.62 7.93 -0.51
CA ARG A 148 -3.29 6.58 -0.96
C ARG A 148 -2.43 5.91 0.09
N ILE A 149 -2.89 4.74 0.54
CA ILE A 149 -2.18 3.95 1.54
C ILE A 149 -1.84 2.59 0.94
N ASP A 150 -0.55 2.26 0.94
CA ASP A 150 -0.11 0.91 0.62
C ASP A 150 -0.25 0.01 1.85
N SER A 151 -1.29 -0.82 1.88
CA SER A 151 -1.57 -1.67 3.05
C SER A 151 -0.72 -2.95 3.13
N HIS A 152 0.21 -3.16 2.20
CA HIS A 152 1.07 -4.34 2.23
C HIS A 152 2.39 -4.11 1.50
N LEU A 153 3.45 -3.90 2.26
CA LEU A 153 4.81 -3.95 1.73
C LEU A 153 5.80 -4.45 2.77
N HIS A 154 7.02 -4.68 2.32
CA HIS A 154 8.15 -5.11 3.12
C HIS A 154 9.31 -4.13 2.96
N VAL A 155 10.08 -3.92 4.02
CA VAL A 155 11.41 -3.34 3.94
C VAL A 155 12.38 -4.18 4.74
N TRP A 156 13.60 -4.34 4.24
CA TRP A 156 14.69 -5.03 4.93
C TRP A 156 15.98 -4.23 4.82
N ALA A 157 16.88 -4.44 5.79
CA ALA A 157 18.18 -3.82 5.82
C ALA A 157 18.91 -3.99 4.48
N SER A 158 19.63 -2.97 4.05
CA SER A 158 20.59 -3.12 2.94
C SER A 158 21.79 -3.95 3.39
N PRO A 159 22.60 -4.49 2.46
CA PRO A 159 23.86 -5.14 2.81
C PRO A 159 24.81 -4.27 3.65
N LYS A 160 24.71 -2.93 3.58
CA LYS A 160 25.50 -2.00 4.39
C LYS A 160 25.01 -1.91 5.83
N GLU A 161 23.72 -2.10 6.04
CA GLU A 161 23.04 -2.05 7.34
C GLU A 161 23.04 -3.41 8.05
N ALA A 162 23.37 -4.50 7.35
CA ALA A 162 23.30 -5.88 7.85
C ALA A 162 24.16 -6.16 9.10
N ASN A 163 25.15 -5.31 9.42
CA ASN A 163 25.91 -5.42 10.66
C ASN A 163 25.12 -4.94 11.89
N GLU A 164 24.26 -3.92 11.72
CA GLU A 164 23.40 -3.38 12.77
C GLU A 164 22.07 -4.13 12.82
N PHE A 165 21.54 -4.47 11.65
CA PHE A 165 20.26 -5.14 11.45
C PHE A 165 20.47 -6.48 10.72
N PRO A 166 20.92 -7.52 11.43
CA PRO A 166 21.26 -8.79 10.80
C PRO A 166 20.04 -9.44 10.17
N TYR A 167 20.27 -10.15 9.06
CA TYR A 167 19.26 -11.05 8.53
C TYR A 167 19.19 -12.33 9.37
N PHE A 168 18.01 -12.94 9.42
CA PHE A 168 17.89 -14.30 9.89
C PHE A 168 18.69 -15.24 8.97
N PRO A 169 19.49 -16.18 9.50
CA PRO A 169 20.38 -17.00 8.68
C PRO A 169 19.67 -17.70 7.52
N GLY A 170 20.18 -17.51 6.30
CA GLY A 170 19.60 -18.09 5.07
C GLY A 170 18.40 -17.31 4.51
N GLN A 171 18.12 -16.12 5.04
CA GLN A 171 17.09 -15.20 4.56
C GLN A 171 17.71 -13.90 4.03
N GLU A 172 18.93 -13.96 3.51
CA GLU A 172 19.57 -12.82 2.86
C GLU A 172 18.77 -12.39 1.62
N PRO A 173 18.48 -11.09 1.46
CA PRO A 173 17.64 -10.63 0.36
C PRO A 173 18.36 -10.77 -0.97
N THR A 174 17.63 -11.21 -1.99
CA THR A 174 18.13 -11.34 -3.37
C THR A 174 17.82 -10.14 -4.26
N LEU A 175 17.09 -9.15 -3.74
CA LEU A 175 16.74 -7.91 -4.42
C LEU A 175 16.77 -6.71 -3.46
N PRO A 176 16.93 -5.46 -3.96
CA PRO A 176 16.85 -4.27 -3.13
C PRO A 176 15.45 -4.10 -2.51
N GLY A 177 15.42 -3.75 -1.22
CA GLY A 177 14.17 -3.57 -0.46
C GLY A 177 14.35 -2.69 0.76
N ASN A 178 15.37 -1.85 0.77
CA ASN A 178 15.63 -0.92 1.88
C ASN A 178 14.67 0.27 1.83
N VAL A 179 14.61 1.00 2.95
CA VAL A 179 13.71 2.14 3.13
C VAL A 179 13.98 3.29 2.15
N ASP A 180 15.24 3.56 1.78
CA ASP A 180 15.55 4.62 0.82
C ASP A 180 14.91 4.35 -0.54
N TYR A 181 15.02 3.10 -1.02
CA TYR A 181 14.37 2.70 -2.27
C TYR A 181 12.84 2.76 -2.17
N LEU A 182 12.27 2.41 -1.01
CA LEU A 182 10.84 2.56 -0.78
C LEU A 182 10.41 4.04 -0.82
N LEU A 183 11.17 4.94 -0.20
CA LEU A 183 10.84 6.36 -0.16
C LEU A 183 10.81 6.97 -1.56
N GLU A 184 11.83 6.69 -2.37
CA GLU A 184 11.88 7.12 -3.77
C GLU A 184 10.69 6.56 -4.56
N SER A 185 10.39 5.27 -4.38
CA SER A 185 9.27 4.60 -5.04
C SER A 185 7.91 5.20 -4.65
N MET A 186 7.70 5.46 -3.36
CA MET A 186 6.46 6.07 -2.85
C MET A 186 6.29 7.51 -3.29
N GLU A 187 7.37 8.28 -3.35
CA GLU A 187 7.35 9.65 -3.84
C GLU A 187 6.94 9.70 -5.32
N GLU A 188 7.57 8.88 -6.17
CA GLU A 188 7.22 8.78 -7.60
C GLU A 188 5.76 8.32 -7.81
N ALA A 189 5.30 7.37 -6.99
CA ALA A 189 3.96 6.80 -7.08
C ALA A 189 2.87 7.63 -6.37
N GLU A 190 3.22 8.73 -5.70
CA GLU A 190 2.33 9.53 -4.86
C GLU A 190 1.57 8.71 -3.80
N VAL A 191 2.28 7.84 -3.08
CA VAL A 191 1.74 7.07 -1.95
C VAL A 191 2.03 7.79 -0.64
N ASP A 192 0.98 8.11 0.12
CA ASP A 192 1.06 8.98 1.30
C ASP A 192 1.50 8.26 2.57
N GLY A 193 1.40 6.93 2.60
CA GLY A 193 1.79 6.12 3.75
C GLY A 193 1.67 4.62 3.48
N ALA A 194 2.26 3.82 4.35
CA ALA A 194 2.21 2.37 4.19
C ALA A 194 2.11 1.59 5.51
N LEU A 195 1.57 0.37 5.42
CA LEU A 195 1.68 -0.67 6.44
C LEU A 195 2.86 -1.58 6.09
N ILE A 196 3.93 -1.48 6.87
CA ILE A 196 5.12 -2.32 6.75
C ILE A 196 4.86 -3.65 7.44
N ILE A 197 4.82 -4.71 6.66
CA ILE A 197 4.75 -6.07 7.14
C ILE A 197 6.17 -6.54 7.46
N GLN A 198 6.40 -6.99 8.69
CA GLN A 198 7.68 -7.55 9.10
C GLN A 198 8.15 -8.61 8.09
N PRO A 199 9.32 -8.45 7.45
CA PRO A 199 9.81 -9.39 6.46
C PRO A 199 10.36 -10.65 7.11
N ILE A 200 10.29 -11.78 6.40
CA ILE A 200 10.92 -13.02 6.85
C ILE A 200 12.45 -12.89 6.93
N ASN A 201 13.04 -11.93 6.21
CA ASN A 201 14.46 -11.59 6.21
C ASN A 201 14.99 -11.26 7.60
N HIS A 202 14.20 -10.62 8.46
CA HIS A 202 14.58 -10.34 9.85
C HIS A 202 13.80 -11.20 10.87
N LYS A 203 12.82 -11.98 10.41
CA LYS A 203 12.02 -12.89 11.23
C LYS A 203 11.46 -12.18 12.48
N PHE A 204 11.88 -12.57 13.68
CA PHE A 204 11.41 -12.01 14.96
C PHE A 204 12.30 -10.88 15.49
N ASP A 205 13.33 -10.46 14.74
CA ASP A 205 14.04 -9.22 15.00
C ASP A 205 13.32 -8.06 14.30
N HIS A 206 12.56 -7.30 15.07
CA HIS A 206 11.79 -6.16 14.58
C HIS A 206 12.60 -4.86 14.52
N SER A 207 13.85 -4.86 14.98
CA SER A 207 14.64 -3.64 15.20
C SER A 207 14.80 -2.76 13.95
N TYR A 208 14.94 -3.36 12.76
CA TYR A 208 15.00 -2.63 11.50
C TYR A 208 13.69 -1.92 11.17
N VAL A 209 12.57 -2.64 11.18
CA VAL A 209 11.26 -2.04 10.86
C VAL A 209 10.90 -0.97 11.90
N SER A 210 11.22 -1.21 13.17
CA SER A 210 11.02 -0.25 14.25
C SER A 210 11.90 0.99 14.11
N SER A 211 13.13 0.86 13.60
CA SER A 211 13.99 2.01 13.30
C SER A 211 13.41 2.84 12.15
N VAL A 212 12.87 2.18 11.12
CA VAL A 212 12.18 2.84 10.01
C VAL A 212 10.95 3.60 10.48
N ILE A 213 10.06 2.97 11.26
CA ILE A 213 8.84 3.62 11.78
C ILE A 213 9.20 4.86 12.63
N ARG A 214 10.21 4.74 13.50
CA ARG A 214 10.68 5.86 14.34
C ARG A 214 11.29 7.00 13.53
N THR A 215 12.00 6.68 12.44
CA THR A 215 12.66 7.68 11.59
C THR A 215 11.67 8.48 10.76
N TYR A 216 10.54 7.87 10.36
CA TYR A 216 9.52 8.51 9.52
C TYR A 216 8.13 8.52 10.21
N PRO A 217 7.97 9.28 11.32
CA PRO A 217 6.73 9.31 12.08
C PRO A 217 5.57 9.79 11.20
N GLY A 218 4.43 9.09 11.28
CA GLY A 218 3.23 9.40 10.50
C GLY A 218 3.23 8.88 9.06
N LYS A 219 4.34 8.31 8.57
CA LYS A 219 4.43 7.72 7.23
C LYS A 219 4.21 6.21 7.23
N TYR A 220 4.66 5.52 8.27
CA TYR A 220 4.63 4.06 8.36
C TYR A 220 3.95 3.55 9.62
N VAL A 221 3.30 2.40 9.46
CA VAL A 221 2.74 1.58 10.55
C VAL A 221 3.34 0.20 10.47
N GLY A 222 3.65 -0.40 11.62
CA GLY A 222 4.15 -1.77 11.66
C GLY A 222 3.05 -2.82 11.72
N CYS A 223 3.27 -3.94 11.02
CA CYS A 223 2.62 -5.22 11.26
C CYS A 223 3.70 -6.22 11.68
N CYS A 224 3.72 -6.61 12.96
CA CYS A 224 4.76 -7.46 13.51
C CYS A 224 4.53 -8.92 13.06
N LEU A 225 5.51 -9.78 13.27
CA LEU A 225 5.40 -11.20 12.91
C LEU A 225 5.09 -11.96 14.21
N ALA A 226 3.98 -12.69 14.24
CA ALA A 226 3.64 -13.51 15.39
C ALA A 226 4.70 -14.59 15.59
N ASP A 227 5.23 -14.69 16.81
CA ASP A 227 6.08 -15.81 17.23
C ASP A 227 5.22 -16.83 17.99
N PRO A 228 4.85 -17.96 17.36
CA PRO A 228 4.04 -19.00 17.98
C PRO A 228 4.87 -19.96 18.84
N SER A 229 6.15 -19.68 19.09
CA SER A 229 6.99 -20.54 19.93
C SER A 229 6.42 -20.67 21.34
N GLU A 230 6.42 -21.90 21.87
CA GLU A 230 5.93 -22.18 23.21
C GLU A 230 6.80 -21.48 24.28
N GLY A 231 6.16 -20.96 25.34
CA GLY A 231 6.84 -20.20 26.41
C GLY A 231 6.29 -18.79 26.64
N GLY A 232 5.33 -18.36 25.81
CA GLY A 232 4.59 -17.09 25.99
C GLY A 232 5.40 -15.83 25.72
N GLY A 233 6.62 -15.96 25.19
CA GLY A 233 7.45 -14.82 24.76
C GLY A 233 6.80 -14.03 23.63
N GLY A 234 6.21 -14.73 22.65
CA GLY A 234 5.57 -14.10 21.49
C GLY A 234 4.41 -13.16 21.84
N VAL A 235 3.57 -13.53 22.82
CA VAL A 235 2.48 -12.65 23.29
C VAL A 235 3.06 -11.37 23.88
N ARG A 236 4.01 -11.49 24.82
CA ARG A 236 4.61 -10.33 25.48
C ARG A 236 5.36 -9.42 24.51
N GLU A 237 6.09 -9.99 23.56
CA GLU A 237 6.82 -9.21 22.57
C GLU A 237 5.86 -8.50 21.61
N MET A 238 4.80 -9.18 21.15
CA MET A 238 3.73 -8.56 20.37
C MET A 238 3.09 -7.38 21.11
N GLU A 239 2.75 -7.54 22.40
CA GLU A 239 2.21 -6.45 23.22
C GLU A 239 3.17 -5.26 23.30
N ARG A 240 4.46 -5.51 23.54
CA ARG A 240 5.51 -4.49 23.63
C ARG A 240 5.64 -3.72 22.32
N LEU A 241 5.72 -4.42 21.19
CA LEU A 241 5.81 -3.82 19.85
C LEU A 241 4.60 -2.92 19.55
N ILE A 242 3.39 -3.36 19.89
CA ILE A 242 2.16 -2.58 19.68
C ILE A 242 2.12 -1.34 20.60
N ALA A 243 2.54 -1.48 21.85
CA ALA A 243 2.51 -0.41 22.83
C ALA A 243 3.60 0.66 22.61
N GLU A 244 4.78 0.25 22.16
CA GLU A 244 5.99 1.08 22.24
C GLU A 244 6.61 1.43 20.87
N GLU A 245 6.37 0.64 19.82
CA GLU A 245 7.17 0.72 18.58
C GLU A 245 6.34 1.03 17.31
N GLY A 246 5.09 1.44 17.47
CA GLY A 246 4.25 1.88 16.34
C GLY A 246 3.66 0.74 15.51
N TYR A 247 3.60 -0.48 16.06
CA TYR A 247 2.87 -1.58 15.45
C TYR A 247 1.37 -1.47 15.75
N ARG A 248 0.54 -1.73 14.75
CA ARG A 248 -0.94 -1.76 14.87
C ARG A 248 -1.53 -3.04 14.29
N ALA A 249 -0.69 -3.96 13.85
CA ALA A 249 -1.10 -5.23 13.30
C ALA A 249 -0.10 -6.33 13.65
N VAL A 250 -0.57 -7.58 13.53
CA VAL A 250 0.19 -8.79 13.81
C VAL A 250 -0.05 -9.78 12.69
N ARG A 251 1.00 -10.27 12.04
CA ARG A 251 0.92 -11.24 10.96
C ARG A 251 1.03 -12.65 11.50
N PHE A 252 -0.03 -13.43 11.32
CA PHE A 252 -0.03 -14.87 11.45
C PHE A 252 0.43 -15.47 10.12
N ASN A 253 1.62 -16.05 10.14
CA ASN A 253 2.12 -16.93 9.10
C ASN A 253 1.95 -18.38 9.60
N PRO A 254 0.94 -19.14 9.13
CA PRO A 254 0.68 -20.50 9.59
C PRO A 254 1.89 -21.43 9.48
N TYR A 255 2.82 -21.15 8.56
CA TYR A 255 4.01 -21.97 8.34
C TYR A 255 5.13 -21.75 9.37
N LEU A 256 4.93 -20.83 10.33
CA LEU A 256 5.82 -20.65 11.48
C LEU A 256 5.31 -21.37 12.73
N TRP A 257 4.08 -21.88 12.72
CA TRP A 257 3.58 -22.69 13.83
C TRP A 257 4.37 -24.00 13.95
N PRO A 258 4.51 -24.54 15.18
CA PRO A 258 5.13 -25.84 15.38
C PRO A 258 4.47 -26.91 14.49
N ALA A 259 5.28 -27.87 14.04
CA ALA A 259 4.80 -28.89 13.11
C ALA A 259 3.62 -29.70 13.71
N GLY A 260 2.50 -29.73 12.99
CA GLY A 260 1.29 -30.42 13.42
C GLY A 260 0.37 -29.57 14.30
N GLU A 261 0.72 -28.32 14.59
CA GLU A 261 -0.13 -27.39 15.30
C GLU A 261 -0.84 -26.41 14.36
N ASN A 262 -2.05 -26.04 14.78
CA ASN A 262 -2.89 -25.06 14.11
C ASN A 262 -2.75 -23.68 14.74
N MET A 263 -3.19 -22.64 14.02
CA MET A 263 -3.20 -21.27 14.55
C MET A 263 -4.15 -21.11 15.74
N THR A 264 -5.06 -22.06 15.94
CA THR A 264 -6.02 -22.13 17.05
C THR A 264 -5.45 -22.83 18.29
N ASN A 265 -4.15 -23.16 18.32
CA ASN A 265 -3.50 -23.63 19.54
C ASN A 265 -3.56 -22.58 20.67
N LYS A 266 -3.15 -22.97 21.89
CA LYS A 266 -3.23 -22.10 23.08
C LYS A 266 -2.54 -20.75 22.88
N VAL A 267 -1.35 -20.73 22.29
CA VAL A 267 -0.57 -19.50 22.09
C VAL A 267 -1.16 -18.64 20.97
N GLY A 268 -1.66 -19.24 19.89
CA GLY A 268 -2.30 -18.54 18.79
C GLY A 268 -3.60 -17.86 19.22
N LYS A 269 -4.47 -18.56 19.96
CA LYS A 269 -5.67 -17.94 20.57
C LYS A 269 -5.32 -16.81 21.53
N ALA A 270 -4.29 -17.00 22.37
CA ALA A 270 -3.85 -15.96 23.29
C ALA A 270 -3.34 -14.71 22.55
N MET A 271 -2.52 -14.87 21.51
CA MET A 271 -2.07 -13.76 20.65
C MET A 271 -3.24 -13.09 19.95
N PHE A 272 -4.18 -13.86 19.39
CA PHE A 272 -5.33 -13.34 18.65
C PHE A 272 -6.29 -12.54 19.53
N SER A 273 -6.64 -13.07 20.70
CA SER A 273 -7.45 -12.37 21.71
C SER A 273 -6.75 -11.08 22.14
N ARG A 274 -5.46 -11.18 22.47
CA ARG A 274 -4.72 -10.05 23.01
C ARG A 274 -4.50 -8.94 21.97
N ALA A 275 -4.29 -9.29 20.71
CA ALA A 275 -4.24 -8.31 19.63
C ALA A 275 -5.56 -7.52 19.56
N GLY A 276 -6.70 -8.19 19.64
CA GLY A 276 -8.02 -7.53 19.66
C GLY A 276 -8.22 -6.61 20.86
N GLU A 277 -7.82 -7.04 22.06
CA GLU A 277 -7.87 -6.20 23.27
C GLU A 277 -7.02 -4.92 23.15
N LEU A 278 -5.92 -4.99 22.41
CA LEU A 278 -5.04 -3.85 22.12
C LEU A 278 -5.50 -3.02 20.92
N GLY A 279 -6.58 -3.40 20.24
CA GLY A 279 -7.05 -2.77 19.01
C GLY A 279 -6.15 -3.02 17.80
N ALA A 280 -5.27 -4.02 17.86
CA ALA A 280 -4.42 -4.42 16.74
C ALA A 280 -5.15 -5.40 15.81
N VAL A 281 -4.86 -5.29 14.51
CA VAL A 281 -5.46 -6.14 13.47
C VAL A 281 -4.61 -7.38 13.23
N VAL A 282 -5.22 -8.56 13.14
CA VAL A 282 -4.49 -9.80 12.82
C VAL A 282 -4.54 -10.09 11.32
N GLY A 283 -3.39 -10.23 10.68
CA GLY A 283 -3.27 -10.57 9.26
C GLY A 283 -2.89 -12.02 9.01
N PHE A 284 -3.56 -12.70 8.07
CA PHE A 284 -3.27 -14.09 7.73
C PHE A 284 -2.57 -14.22 6.37
N MET A 285 -1.38 -14.83 6.38
CA MET A 285 -0.63 -15.16 5.17
C MET A 285 -0.77 -16.63 4.79
N CYS A 286 -1.75 -16.95 3.94
CA CYS A 286 -2.02 -18.32 3.50
C CYS A 286 -1.27 -18.69 2.20
N PHE A 287 0.05 -18.48 2.14
CA PHE A 287 0.87 -18.65 0.92
C PHE A 287 0.72 -20.01 0.20
N LYS A 288 0.48 -21.10 0.94
CA LYS A 288 0.27 -22.45 0.38
C LYS A 288 -1.20 -22.76 0.06
N GLY A 289 -2.11 -21.80 0.26
CA GLY A 289 -3.53 -21.91 -0.05
C GLY A 289 -4.44 -21.66 1.16
N LEU A 290 -5.49 -20.88 0.96
CA LEU A 290 -6.48 -20.53 1.99
C LEU A 290 -7.17 -21.74 2.61
N MET A 291 -7.51 -22.75 1.81
CA MET A 291 -8.28 -23.92 2.26
C MET A 291 -7.58 -24.73 3.35
N LEU A 292 -6.25 -24.61 3.48
CA LEU A 292 -5.50 -25.28 4.54
C LEU A 292 -5.70 -24.64 5.92
N HIS A 293 -6.20 -23.40 5.97
CA HIS A 293 -6.19 -22.56 7.17
C HIS A 293 -7.53 -21.85 7.42
N ILE A 294 -8.49 -21.94 6.50
CA ILE A 294 -9.73 -21.19 6.63
C ILE A 294 -10.55 -21.62 7.85
N ASP A 295 -10.55 -22.90 8.21
CA ASP A 295 -11.29 -23.35 9.39
C ASP A 295 -10.69 -22.79 10.69
N ASP A 296 -9.34 -22.68 10.77
CA ASP A 296 -8.67 -21.99 11.89
C ASP A 296 -9.07 -20.50 11.96
N ILE A 297 -9.12 -19.83 10.81
CA ILE A 297 -9.50 -18.40 10.72
C ILE A 297 -10.96 -18.21 11.16
N GLU A 298 -11.86 -19.08 10.70
CA GLU A 298 -13.28 -19.03 11.08
C GLU A 298 -13.48 -19.29 12.57
N GLU A 299 -12.76 -20.26 13.14
CA GLU A 299 -12.78 -20.53 14.58
C GLU A 299 -12.33 -19.31 15.39
N LEU A 300 -11.21 -18.68 15.02
CA LEU A 300 -10.72 -17.47 15.67
C LEU A 300 -11.71 -16.30 15.56
N CYS A 301 -12.32 -16.11 14.38
CA CYS A 301 -13.32 -15.05 14.18
C CYS A 301 -14.61 -15.28 14.98
N LEU A 302 -15.02 -16.54 15.16
CA LEU A 302 -16.19 -16.91 15.96
C LEU A 302 -15.93 -16.72 17.45
N GLU A 303 -14.76 -17.12 17.94
CA GLU A 303 -14.40 -17.06 19.35
C GLU A 303 -14.08 -15.63 19.81
N PHE A 304 -13.42 -14.83 18.97
CA PHE A 304 -12.98 -13.48 19.28
C PHE A 304 -13.51 -12.45 18.28
N PRO A 305 -14.82 -12.15 18.28
CA PRO A 305 -15.45 -11.28 17.28
C PRO A 305 -14.99 -9.81 17.33
N ALA A 306 -14.33 -9.38 18.41
CA ALA A 306 -13.79 -8.04 18.56
C ALA A 306 -12.42 -7.84 17.87
N THR A 307 -11.71 -8.92 17.51
CA THR A 307 -10.41 -8.84 16.85
C THR A 307 -10.61 -8.65 15.35
N ALA A 308 -10.21 -7.48 14.82
CA ALA A 308 -10.22 -7.25 13.39
C ALA A 308 -9.20 -8.15 12.67
N VAL A 309 -9.57 -8.61 11.47
CA VAL A 309 -8.79 -9.56 10.67
C VAL A 309 -8.54 -9.02 9.26
N MET A 310 -7.36 -9.24 8.72
CA MET A 310 -7.05 -9.01 7.29
C MET A 310 -6.58 -10.30 6.62
N ILE A 311 -7.17 -10.65 5.48
CA ILE A 311 -6.68 -11.76 4.65
C ILE A 311 -5.71 -11.20 3.61
N ASP A 312 -4.44 -11.63 3.66
CA ASP A 312 -3.42 -11.15 2.73
C ASP A 312 -3.63 -11.72 1.31
N HIS A 313 -3.36 -10.90 0.28
CA HIS A 313 -3.20 -11.32 -1.12
C HIS A 313 -4.35 -12.17 -1.70
N PHE A 314 -5.60 -11.74 -1.56
CA PHE A 314 -6.77 -12.54 -1.99
C PHE A 314 -6.82 -13.94 -1.33
N GLY A 315 -6.20 -14.13 -0.16
CA GLY A 315 -6.02 -15.45 0.45
C GLY A 315 -5.17 -16.41 -0.40
N PHE A 316 -4.36 -15.89 -1.33
CA PHE A 316 -3.71 -16.65 -2.40
C PHE A 316 -4.68 -17.42 -3.31
N CYS A 317 -5.96 -17.05 -3.34
CA CYS A 317 -6.90 -17.56 -4.32
C CYS A 317 -6.58 -16.94 -5.69
N LYS A 318 -6.44 -17.80 -6.70
CA LYS A 318 -6.19 -17.40 -8.09
C LYS A 318 -7.50 -17.43 -8.87
N PRO A 319 -7.60 -16.73 -10.02
CA PRO A 319 -8.75 -16.87 -10.93
C PRO A 319 -9.05 -18.35 -11.20
N ALA A 320 -10.27 -18.81 -10.99
CA ALA A 320 -10.52 -20.26 -10.98
C ALA A 320 -10.32 -20.90 -12.35
N GLN A 321 -9.55 -22.00 -12.40
CA GLN A 321 -9.42 -22.91 -13.56
C GLN A 321 -9.79 -24.35 -13.19
N SER A 322 -10.21 -24.58 -11.94
CA SER A 322 -10.61 -25.87 -11.39
C SER A 322 -11.73 -25.69 -10.35
N LYS A 323 -12.44 -26.77 -10.04
CA LYS A 323 -13.49 -26.77 -9.00
C LYS A 323 -12.91 -26.45 -7.62
N ASP A 324 -11.69 -26.89 -7.35
CA ASP A 324 -11.03 -26.65 -6.06
C ASP A 324 -10.69 -25.16 -5.88
N GLU A 325 -10.25 -24.48 -6.94
CA GLU A 325 -10.02 -23.03 -6.92
C GLU A 325 -11.33 -22.23 -6.85
N GLU A 326 -12.38 -22.69 -7.52
CA GLU A 326 -13.72 -22.11 -7.41
C GLU A 326 -14.26 -22.22 -5.97
N GLU A 327 -14.08 -23.38 -5.35
CA GLU A 327 -14.45 -23.61 -3.95
C GLU A 327 -13.62 -22.76 -2.99
N ALA A 328 -12.30 -22.66 -3.19
CA ALA A 328 -11.43 -21.81 -2.38
C ALA A 328 -11.87 -20.33 -2.46
N TRP A 329 -12.19 -19.86 -3.66
CA TRP A 329 -12.71 -18.50 -3.87
C TRP A 329 -14.06 -18.29 -3.19
N ARG A 330 -14.99 -19.25 -3.33
CA ARG A 330 -16.29 -19.21 -2.65
C ARG A 330 -16.13 -19.17 -1.12
N ARG A 331 -15.19 -19.95 -0.59
CA ARG A 331 -14.87 -19.97 0.84
C ARG A 331 -14.27 -18.65 1.30
N LEU A 332 -13.39 -18.01 0.53
CA LEU A 332 -12.92 -16.64 0.82
C LEU A 332 -14.08 -15.65 0.90
N LEU A 333 -14.95 -15.60 -0.13
CA LEU A 333 -16.10 -14.70 -0.15
C LEU A 333 -17.05 -14.94 1.03
N SER A 334 -17.17 -16.20 1.49
CA SER A 334 -18.00 -16.55 2.64
C SER A 334 -17.51 -15.95 3.96
N LEU A 335 -16.25 -15.49 4.04
CA LEU A 335 -15.75 -14.77 5.22
C LEU A 335 -16.38 -13.39 5.37
N ALA A 336 -17.03 -12.85 4.34
CA ALA A 336 -17.74 -11.56 4.42
C ALA A 336 -18.86 -11.54 5.47
N ARG A 337 -19.35 -12.71 5.89
CA ARG A 337 -20.30 -12.89 7.00
C ARG A 337 -19.76 -12.42 8.35
N PHE A 338 -18.44 -12.35 8.49
CA PHE A 338 -17.76 -11.81 9.66
C PHE A 338 -17.50 -10.31 9.45
N PRO A 339 -18.19 -9.41 10.19
CA PRO A 339 -18.06 -7.97 9.98
C PRO A 339 -16.65 -7.45 10.25
N GLN A 340 -15.87 -8.16 11.06
CA GLN A 340 -14.49 -7.83 11.43
C GLN A 340 -13.43 -8.30 10.42
N VAL A 341 -13.82 -9.02 9.35
CA VAL A 341 -12.89 -9.51 8.33
C VAL A 341 -12.78 -8.55 7.16
N TYR A 342 -11.53 -8.23 6.83
CA TYR A 342 -11.08 -7.43 5.70
C TYR A 342 -10.26 -8.29 4.74
N VAL A 343 -10.17 -7.89 3.47
CA VAL A 343 -9.36 -8.58 2.46
C VAL A 343 -8.45 -7.61 1.74
N LYS A 344 -7.18 -8.00 1.57
CA LYS A 344 -6.24 -7.24 0.76
C LYS A 344 -6.27 -7.70 -0.69
N THR A 345 -6.55 -6.78 -1.60
CA THR A 345 -6.26 -6.89 -3.03
C THR A 345 -4.82 -6.43 -3.25
N SER A 346 -3.87 -7.34 -2.97
CA SER A 346 -2.43 -7.06 -3.06
C SER A 346 -1.69 -8.19 -3.76
N ALA A 347 -0.44 -7.92 -4.17
CA ALA A 347 0.43 -8.89 -4.86
C ALA A 347 -0.23 -9.52 -6.11
N PHE A 348 -0.82 -8.72 -6.98
CA PHE A 348 -1.54 -9.18 -8.18
C PHE A 348 -0.70 -10.16 -9.03
N PHE A 349 0.60 -9.91 -9.18
CA PHE A 349 1.55 -10.77 -9.89
C PHE A 349 1.68 -12.19 -9.30
N ARG A 350 1.34 -12.42 -8.03
CA ARG A 350 1.39 -13.76 -7.39
C ARG A 350 0.13 -14.58 -7.66
N VAL A 351 -1.01 -13.91 -7.82
CA VAL A 351 -2.33 -14.55 -7.98
C VAL A 351 -2.79 -14.62 -9.43
N SER A 352 -2.35 -13.67 -10.25
CA SER A 352 -2.59 -13.62 -11.70
C SER A 352 -1.94 -14.80 -12.43
N ARG A 353 -2.56 -15.21 -13.53
CA ARG A 353 -1.93 -16.08 -14.55
C ARG A 353 -1.52 -15.31 -15.80
N GLN A 354 -1.87 -14.04 -15.88
CA GLN A 354 -1.50 -13.16 -16.98
C GLN A 354 -0.37 -12.22 -16.54
N SER A 355 0.38 -11.69 -17.51
CA SER A 355 1.29 -10.57 -17.28
C SER A 355 0.50 -9.31 -16.92
N PHE A 356 1.21 -8.27 -16.47
CA PHE A 356 0.62 -6.94 -16.30
C PHE A 356 -0.20 -6.55 -17.55
N PRO A 357 -1.44 -6.02 -17.41
CA PRO A 357 -2.06 -5.51 -16.18
C PRO A 357 -2.92 -6.52 -15.40
N TYR A 358 -2.64 -7.83 -15.51
CA TYR A 358 -3.25 -8.89 -14.69
C TYR A 358 -4.77 -9.00 -14.86
N GLU A 359 -5.28 -8.94 -16.09
CA GLU A 359 -6.71 -8.74 -16.38
C GLU A 359 -7.62 -9.84 -15.83
N ASP A 360 -7.11 -11.06 -15.71
CA ASP A 360 -7.82 -12.20 -15.13
C ASP A 360 -8.16 -12.03 -13.64
N THR A 361 -7.48 -11.13 -12.93
CA THR A 361 -7.75 -10.84 -11.52
C THR A 361 -8.81 -9.76 -11.28
N TRP A 362 -9.12 -8.93 -12.28
CA TRP A 362 -10.03 -7.80 -12.08
C TRP A 362 -11.44 -8.21 -11.66
N PRO A 363 -12.04 -9.29 -12.20
CA PRO A 363 -13.33 -9.79 -11.71
C PRO A 363 -13.30 -10.19 -10.24
N LEU A 364 -12.14 -10.58 -9.70
CA LEU A 364 -11.97 -10.92 -8.29
C LEU A 364 -12.07 -9.68 -7.40
N VAL A 365 -11.51 -8.54 -7.84
CA VAL A 365 -11.63 -7.26 -7.13
C VAL A 365 -13.09 -6.82 -7.05
N GLN A 366 -13.83 -6.88 -8.15
CA GLN A 366 -15.27 -6.58 -8.17
C GLN A 366 -16.03 -7.48 -7.18
N GLN A 367 -15.81 -8.80 -7.23
CA GLN A 367 -16.49 -9.75 -6.35
C GLN A 367 -16.15 -9.54 -4.87
N LEU A 368 -14.92 -9.16 -4.55
CA LEU A 368 -14.54 -8.80 -3.17
C LEU A 368 -15.28 -7.56 -2.71
N VAL A 369 -15.37 -6.52 -3.54
CA VAL A 369 -16.12 -5.30 -3.18
C VAL A 369 -17.61 -5.60 -3.08
N ASP A 370 -18.17 -6.44 -3.96
CA ASP A 370 -19.59 -6.83 -3.91
C ASP A 370 -19.92 -7.62 -2.62
N ALA A 371 -19.02 -8.51 -2.18
CA ALA A 371 -19.23 -9.35 -1.00
C ALA A 371 -18.91 -8.63 0.32
N PHE A 372 -17.77 -7.93 0.39
CA PHE A 372 -17.29 -7.30 1.62
C PHE A 372 -17.74 -5.83 1.76
N GLY A 373 -18.04 -5.16 0.65
CA GLY A 373 -18.13 -3.71 0.58
C GLY A 373 -16.74 -3.07 0.52
N ALA A 374 -16.61 -1.95 -0.19
CA ALA A 374 -15.31 -1.29 -0.40
C ALA A 374 -14.61 -0.90 0.92
N LYS A 375 -15.38 -0.61 1.97
CA LYS A 375 -14.90 -0.30 3.33
C LYS A 375 -14.21 -1.47 4.06
N ARG A 376 -14.18 -2.66 3.47
CA ARG A 376 -13.50 -3.86 4.00
C ARG A 376 -12.50 -4.46 3.01
N VAL A 377 -12.21 -3.75 1.92
CA VAL A 377 -11.21 -4.15 0.93
C VAL A 377 -10.06 -3.13 0.96
N LEU A 378 -8.82 -3.62 0.99
CA LEU A 378 -7.62 -2.78 1.01
C LEU A 378 -6.73 -3.09 -0.19
N TRP A 379 -6.15 -2.07 -0.80
CA TRP A 379 -5.10 -2.23 -1.79
C TRP A 379 -3.71 -2.31 -1.13
N GLY A 380 -2.79 -3.09 -1.71
CA GLY A 380 -1.39 -3.12 -1.31
C GLY A 380 -0.47 -3.61 -2.42
N SER A 381 0.78 -3.19 -2.40
CA SER A 381 1.70 -3.39 -3.52
C SER A 381 2.42 -4.74 -3.49
N ASP A 382 2.78 -5.21 -2.30
CA ASP A 382 3.80 -6.22 -2.04
C ASP A 382 5.22 -5.81 -2.49
N PHE A 383 5.55 -4.52 -2.35
CA PHE A 383 6.93 -4.04 -2.47
C PHE A 383 7.86 -4.78 -1.50
N PRO A 384 9.10 -5.06 -1.90
CA PRO A 384 9.75 -4.67 -3.16
C PRO A 384 9.54 -5.66 -4.31
N PHE A 385 8.84 -6.77 -4.10
CA PHE A 385 8.67 -7.80 -5.13
C PHE A 385 7.95 -7.25 -6.38
N VAL A 386 6.92 -6.41 -6.18
CA VAL A 386 6.21 -5.76 -7.29
C VAL A 386 7.10 -4.90 -8.18
N ALA A 387 8.19 -4.36 -7.64
CA ALA A 387 9.09 -3.49 -8.38
C ALA A 387 9.84 -4.26 -9.48
N ALA A 388 10.17 -5.53 -9.24
CA ALA A 388 10.77 -6.42 -10.24
C ALA A 388 9.76 -6.93 -11.28
N GLU A 389 8.46 -6.77 -11.03
CA GLU A 389 7.38 -7.22 -11.90
C GLU A 389 6.96 -6.11 -12.86
N CYS A 390 6.03 -5.24 -12.44
CA CYS A 390 5.58 -4.12 -13.24
C CYS A 390 6.19 -2.77 -12.84
N GLY A 391 6.92 -2.72 -11.73
CA GLY A 391 7.35 -1.46 -11.11
C GLY A 391 6.31 -0.94 -10.10
N TYR A 392 6.79 -0.23 -9.07
CA TYR A 392 5.95 0.29 -7.99
C TYR A 392 4.94 1.32 -8.50
N THR A 393 5.38 2.31 -9.28
CA THR A 393 4.51 3.36 -9.87
C THR A 393 3.36 2.78 -10.68
N LYS A 394 3.63 1.78 -11.54
CA LYS A 394 2.58 1.13 -12.34
C LYS A 394 1.58 0.38 -11.46
N ALA A 395 2.06 -0.29 -10.42
CA ALA A 395 1.19 -1.00 -9.49
C ALA A 395 0.27 -0.04 -8.72
N CYS A 396 0.81 1.09 -8.24
CA CYS A 396 0.08 2.07 -7.43
C CYS A 396 -0.85 2.97 -8.27
N GLN A 397 -0.48 3.31 -9.49
CA GLN A 397 -1.19 4.31 -10.30
C GLN A 397 -1.90 3.70 -11.51
N GLU A 398 -1.15 3.08 -12.41
CA GLU A 398 -1.68 2.60 -13.70
C GLU A 398 -2.69 1.47 -13.49
N LEU A 399 -2.36 0.45 -12.69
CA LEU A 399 -3.21 -0.72 -12.49
C LEU A 399 -4.59 -0.34 -11.91
N PRO A 400 -4.73 0.42 -10.81
CA PRO A 400 -6.03 0.90 -10.35
C PRO A 400 -6.77 1.74 -11.38
N SER A 401 -6.08 2.59 -12.14
CA SER A 401 -6.70 3.44 -13.17
C SER A 401 -7.27 2.61 -14.31
N ILE A 402 -6.55 1.58 -14.76
CA ILE A 402 -7.03 0.64 -15.79
C ILE A 402 -8.25 -0.11 -15.25
N MET A 403 -8.18 -0.68 -14.04
CA MET A 403 -9.30 -1.39 -13.43
C MET A 403 -10.54 -0.49 -13.26
N ALA A 404 -10.36 0.76 -12.83
CA ALA A 404 -11.46 1.72 -12.68
C ALA A 404 -12.19 2.01 -13.99
N SER A 405 -11.51 1.90 -15.14
CA SER A 405 -12.14 2.05 -16.46
C SER A 405 -12.93 0.82 -16.94
N LYS A 406 -12.76 -0.33 -16.27
CA LYS A 406 -13.31 -1.64 -16.69
C LYS A 406 -14.31 -2.23 -15.71
N LEU A 407 -14.09 -2.01 -14.41
CA LEU A 407 -14.95 -2.50 -13.34
C LEU A 407 -16.10 -1.55 -13.09
N ARG A 408 -17.18 -2.07 -12.49
CA ARG A 408 -18.39 -1.29 -12.16
C ARG A 408 -18.31 -0.80 -10.71
N LEU A 409 -17.15 -0.27 -10.34
CA LEU A 409 -16.90 0.34 -9.04
C LEU A 409 -16.98 1.85 -9.17
N SER A 410 -17.65 2.50 -8.22
CA SER A 410 -17.73 3.95 -8.19
C SER A 410 -16.36 4.58 -7.88
N SER A 411 -16.22 5.88 -8.13
CA SER A 411 -15.03 6.61 -7.67
C SER A 411 -14.87 6.51 -6.16
N GLU A 412 -15.97 6.53 -5.40
CA GLU A 412 -15.95 6.39 -3.94
C GLU A 412 -15.44 5.00 -3.52
N ASP A 413 -15.84 3.92 -4.20
CA ASP A 413 -15.33 2.57 -3.91
C ASP A 413 -13.81 2.51 -4.07
N TRP A 414 -13.26 3.13 -5.12
CA TRP A 414 -11.81 3.21 -5.30
C TRP A 414 -11.12 4.06 -4.24
N GLU A 415 -11.74 5.15 -3.77
CA GLU A 415 -11.21 5.92 -2.65
C GLU A 415 -11.13 5.09 -1.37
N TRP A 416 -12.11 4.22 -1.13
CA TRP A 416 -12.09 3.26 -0.04
C TRP A 416 -10.98 2.23 -0.21
N VAL A 417 -10.95 1.54 -1.35
CA VAL A 417 -9.98 0.47 -1.63
C VAL A 417 -8.54 0.98 -1.59
N LEU A 418 -8.27 2.16 -2.15
CA LEU A 418 -6.91 2.70 -2.28
C LEU A 418 -6.40 3.42 -1.03
N GLY A 419 -7.24 3.66 -0.02
CA GLY A 419 -6.76 4.34 1.18
C GLY A 419 -7.73 4.48 2.34
N ARG A 420 -9.00 4.89 2.12
CA ARG A 420 -9.90 5.18 3.26
C ARG A 420 -10.17 3.97 4.13
N THR A 421 -10.19 2.76 3.57
CA THR A 421 -10.33 1.53 4.36
C THR A 421 -9.15 1.36 5.31
N ALA A 422 -7.91 1.56 4.84
CA ALA A 422 -6.72 1.50 5.69
C ALA A 422 -6.75 2.59 6.76
N LEU A 423 -7.05 3.83 6.38
CA LEU A 423 -7.14 4.97 7.30
C LEU A 423 -8.19 4.77 8.41
N GLN A 424 -9.34 4.17 8.06
CA GLN A 424 -10.38 3.84 9.03
C GLN A 424 -9.96 2.69 9.94
N LEU A 425 -9.39 1.63 9.37
CA LEU A 425 -9.00 0.43 10.10
C LEU A 425 -7.86 0.72 11.11
N PHE A 426 -6.92 1.58 10.73
CA PHE A 426 -5.82 2.03 11.58
C PHE A 426 -5.99 3.51 11.93
N ALA A 427 -7.12 3.87 12.54
CA ALA A 427 -7.43 5.24 12.87
C ALA A 427 -6.28 5.93 13.65
N GLY A 428 -5.84 7.08 13.14
CA GLY A 428 -4.77 7.89 13.75
C GLY A 428 -3.34 7.46 13.40
N ALA A 429 -3.14 6.42 12.60
CA ALA A 429 -1.80 5.90 12.26
C ALA A 429 -0.95 6.86 11.41
N TRP A 430 -1.52 7.43 10.35
CA TRP A 430 -0.77 8.22 9.36
C TRP A 430 -0.97 9.72 9.54
N GLN A 431 -0.93 10.23 10.78
CA GLN A 431 -1.05 11.67 11.02
C GLN A 431 0.30 12.35 10.77
N GLU A 432 0.29 13.48 10.07
CA GLU A 432 1.47 14.34 10.00
C GLU A 432 1.84 14.74 11.42
N SER A 433 3.11 14.53 11.77
CA SER A 433 3.60 14.95 13.06
C SER A 433 3.60 16.47 13.09
N ASN A 434 2.76 17.07 13.96
CA ASN A 434 2.87 18.48 14.34
C ASN A 434 4.11 18.68 15.22
N LEU A 435 5.28 18.20 14.77
CA LEU A 435 6.55 18.53 15.38
C LEU A 435 6.86 19.97 14.96
N VAL A 436 6.36 20.87 15.79
CA VAL A 436 6.78 22.27 15.87
C VAL A 436 8.30 22.28 15.87
N SER A 437 8.84 23.02 14.89
CA SER A 437 10.25 23.36 14.63
C SER A 437 11.09 23.59 15.87
#